data_AF-A0A924R9B4-F1
#
_entry.id   AF-A0A924R9B4-F1
#
_cell.length_a   1.000
_cell.length_b   1.000
_cell.length_c   1.000
_cell.angle_alpha   90.00
_cell.angle_beta   90.00
_cell.angle_gamma   90.00
#
_symmetry.space_group_name_H-M   'P 1'
#
loop_
_entity.id
_entity.type
_entity.pdbx_description
1 polymer ?
#
loop_
_entity_poly.entity_id
_entity_poly.type
_entity_poly.pdbx_seq_one_letter_code
_entity_poly.pdbx_strand_id
1 'polypeptide(L)'
;MNKAAALLGLVEDTLGLTLPIRLRAWDGSEAGVPGAPVVVIRDKRALRHIIWKPGELGVARAYVQGDLDVEGDLGDGFRVMWAAVRDARAAEGSAGRPRIGPRQVLKGAALAVRLGALGRRPPAPAAESNLTGELHSKERDRAAISHHYDL
;
A
#
# COMPACT_ATOMS: atom_id res chain seq x y z
N MET A 1 8.46 -17.80 10.65
CA MET A 1 7.40 -16.77 10.85
C MET A 1 6.64 -16.65 9.54
N ASN A 2 5.30 -16.76 9.57
CA ASN A 2 4.49 -16.48 8.39
C ASN A 2 4.49 -14.96 8.16
N LYS A 3 5.11 -14.49 7.06
CA LYS A 3 5.27 -13.06 6.79
C LYS A 3 3.96 -12.41 6.40
N ALA A 4 3.15 -13.09 5.60
CA ALA A 4 1.82 -12.61 5.23
C ALA A 4 0.95 -12.39 6.47
N ALA A 5 0.90 -13.34 7.40
CA ALA A 5 0.12 -13.20 8.63
C ALA A 5 0.60 -12.03 9.50
N ALA A 6 1.92 -11.86 9.63
CA ALA A 6 2.50 -10.76 10.42
C ALA A 6 2.22 -9.38 9.80
N LEU A 7 2.30 -9.28 8.46
CA LEU A 7 2.00 -8.04 7.74
C LEU A 7 0.52 -7.72 7.78
N LEU A 8 -0.33 -8.70 7.47
CA LEU A 8 -1.79 -8.54 7.48
C LEU A 8 -2.27 -8.11 8.87
N GLY A 9 -1.84 -8.81 9.92
CA GLY A 9 -2.21 -8.47 11.30
C GLY A 9 -1.74 -7.08 11.73
N LEU A 10 -0.57 -6.61 11.27
CA LEU A 10 -0.13 -5.24 11.54
C LEU A 10 -1.04 -4.20 10.86
N VAL A 11 -1.44 -4.45 9.61
CA VAL A 11 -2.31 -3.54 8.85
C VAL A 11 -3.71 -3.53 9.46
N GLU A 12 -4.27 -4.69 9.81
CA GLU A 12 -5.57 -4.81 10.47
C GLU A 12 -5.59 -4.14 11.85
N ASP A 13 -4.55 -4.33 12.68
CA ASP A 13 -4.38 -3.62 13.97
C ASP A 13 -4.29 -2.10 13.77
N THR A 14 -3.65 -1.65 12.68
CA THR A 14 -3.50 -0.23 12.37
C THR A 14 -4.81 0.38 11.86
N LEU A 15 -5.60 -0.36 11.08
CA LEU A 15 -6.85 0.12 10.51
C LEU A 15 -8.06 -0.10 11.42
N GLY A 16 -7.95 -0.99 12.39
CA GLY A 16 -9.05 -1.38 13.27
C GLY A 16 -10.16 -2.14 12.54
N LEU A 17 -9.83 -2.90 11.50
CA LEU A 17 -10.77 -3.80 10.82
C LEU A 17 -10.06 -5.03 10.25
N THR A 18 -10.78 -6.13 10.12
CA THR A 18 -10.35 -7.30 9.35
C THR A 18 -10.47 -7.00 7.87
N LEU A 19 -9.39 -7.21 7.12
CA LEU A 19 -9.38 -6.91 5.70
C LEU A 19 -9.99 -8.07 4.91
N PRO A 20 -10.93 -7.81 3.98
CA PRO A 20 -11.56 -8.83 3.13
C PRO A 20 -10.63 -9.24 1.97
N ILE A 21 -9.38 -9.59 2.29
CA ILE A 21 -8.35 -9.96 1.30
C ILE A 21 -7.61 -11.21 1.75
N ARG A 22 -6.92 -11.82 0.80
CA ARG A 22 -5.81 -12.73 1.04
C ARG A 22 -4.52 -11.98 0.73
N LEU A 23 -3.51 -12.08 1.60
CA LEU A 23 -2.18 -11.54 1.36
C LEU A 23 -1.23 -12.70 1.04
N ARG A 24 -0.48 -12.61 -0.05
CA ARG A 24 0.66 -13.48 -0.38
C ARG A 24 1.95 -12.68 -0.29
N ALA A 25 2.92 -13.16 0.48
CA ALA A 25 4.24 -12.53 0.60
C ALA A 25 5.27 -13.19 -0.32
N TRP A 26 6.42 -12.52 -0.48
CA TRP A 26 7.51 -12.90 -1.38
C TRP A 26 8.21 -14.21 -1.00
N ASP A 27 7.96 -14.75 0.19
CA ASP A 27 8.44 -16.07 0.62
C ASP A 27 7.40 -17.19 0.40
N GLY A 28 6.32 -16.89 -0.32
CA GLY A 28 5.22 -17.81 -0.59
C GLY A 28 4.26 -17.98 0.60
N SER A 29 4.49 -17.32 1.73
CA SER A 29 3.54 -17.37 2.84
C SER A 29 2.25 -16.63 2.50
N GLU A 30 1.13 -17.12 3.02
CA GLU A 30 -0.19 -16.55 2.80
C GLU A 30 -0.99 -16.43 4.10
N ALA A 31 -1.89 -15.44 4.14
CA ALA A 31 -2.83 -15.23 5.23
C ALA A 31 -4.07 -14.46 4.76
N GLY A 32 -5.14 -14.49 5.53
CA GLY A 32 -6.38 -13.76 5.25
C GLY A 32 -7.53 -14.65 4.82
N VAL A 33 -8.56 -14.04 4.24
CA VAL A 33 -9.84 -14.70 3.98
C VAL A 33 -9.73 -15.62 2.75
N PRO A 34 -10.06 -16.92 2.87
CA PRO A 34 -10.10 -17.82 1.72
C PRO A 34 -11.09 -17.35 0.64
N GLY A 35 -10.68 -17.38 -0.63
CA GLY A 35 -11.50 -16.96 -1.76
C GLY A 35 -11.64 -15.45 -1.95
N ALA A 36 -11.04 -14.63 -1.07
CA ALA A 36 -11.00 -13.19 -1.24
C ALA A 36 -9.93 -12.75 -2.27
N PRO A 37 -10.03 -11.51 -2.82
CA PRO A 37 -9.00 -10.96 -3.70
C PRO A 37 -7.61 -11.08 -3.09
N VAL A 38 -6.63 -11.46 -3.92
CA VAL A 38 -5.26 -11.74 -3.45
C VAL A 38 -4.37 -10.53 -3.70
N VAL A 39 -3.88 -9.91 -2.63
CA VAL A 39 -2.80 -8.92 -2.70
C VAL A 39 -1.47 -9.66 -2.64
N VAL A 40 -0.59 -9.43 -3.60
CA VAL A 40 0.70 -10.11 -3.73
C VAL A 40 1.83 -9.13 -3.49
N ILE A 41 2.65 -9.37 -2.47
CA ILE A 41 3.92 -8.67 -2.28
C ILE A 41 5.00 -9.52 -2.94
N ARG A 42 5.45 -9.11 -4.13
CA ARG A 42 6.44 -9.83 -4.93
C ARG A 42 7.87 -9.66 -4.41
N ASP A 43 8.18 -8.48 -3.87
CA ASP A 43 9.48 -8.18 -3.28
C ASP A 43 9.34 -7.33 -2.01
N LYS A 44 10.27 -7.51 -1.06
CA LYS A 44 10.38 -6.66 0.14
C LYS A 44 10.56 -5.16 -0.16
N ARG A 45 10.95 -4.79 -1.39
CA ARG A 45 10.99 -3.41 -1.90
C ARG A 45 9.62 -2.73 -1.86
N ALA A 46 8.51 -3.47 -1.97
CA ALA A 46 7.18 -2.91 -1.76
C ALA A 46 7.04 -2.25 -0.38
N LEU A 47 7.55 -2.92 0.66
CA LEU A 47 7.56 -2.37 2.01
C LEU A 47 8.47 -1.14 2.11
N ARG A 48 9.58 -1.11 1.38
CA ARG A 48 10.47 0.06 1.32
C ARG A 48 9.80 1.27 0.71
N HIS A 49 9.01 1.09 -0.35
CA HIS A 49 8.24 2.19 -0.95
C HIS A 49 7.31 2.82 0.09
N ILE A 50 6.62 2.00 0.88
CA ILE A 50 5.71 2.43 1.95
C ILE A 50 6.45 3.07 3.12
N ILE A 51 7.59 2.51 3.56
CA ILE A 51 8.40 3.08 4.65
C ILE A 51 8.94 4.46 4.27
N TRP A 52 9.46 4.61 3.04
CA TRP A 52 10.04 5.88 2.58
C TRP A 52 9.01 6.93 2.19
N LYS A 53 7.80 6.51 1.82
CA LYS A 53 6.65 7.38 1.59
C LYS A 53 5.38 6.73 2.17
N PRO A 54 5.11 6.95 3.47
CA PRO A 54 3.90 6.43 4.10
C PRO A 54 2.64 6.97 3.43
N GLY A 55 1.59 6.15 3.40
CA GLY A 55 0.32 6.45 2.76
C GLY A 55 0.19 5.87 1.35
N GLU A 56 -0.79 6.38 0.60
CA GLU A 56 -1.20 5.83 -0.69
C GLU A 56 -0.09 5.90 -1.75
N LEU A 57 0.75 6.95 -1.72
CA LEU A 57 1.83 7.12 -2.68
C LEU A 57 2.86 5.99 -2.62
N GLY A 58 3.26 5.54 -1.43
CA GLY A 58 4.20 4.42 -1.30
C GLY A 58 3.60 3.11 -1.82
N VAL A 59 2.33 2.87 -1.55
CA VAL A 59 1.59 1.71 -2.06
C VAL A 59 1.49 1.76 -3.59
N ALA A 60 1.09 2.91 -4.14
CA ALA A 60 0.99 3.12 -5.59
C ALA A 60 2.33 2.92 -6.29
N ARG A 61 3.42 3.44 -5.74
CA ARG A 61 4.77 3.22 -6.30
C ARG A 61 5.16 1.74 -6.30
N ALA A 62 4.87 1.02 -5.21
CA ALA A 62 5.13 -0.41 -5.15
C ALA A 62 4.34 -1.17 -6.22
N TYR A 63 3.09 -0.77 -6.46
CA TYR A 63 2.25 -1.34 -7.50
C TYR A 63 2.78 -1.07 -8.91
N VAL A 64 3.05 0.20 -9.25
CA VAL A 64 3.55 0.60 -10.58
C VAL A 64 4.92 -0.03 -10.87
N GLN A 65 5.79 -0.20 -9.87
CA GLN A 65 7.09 -0.86 -10.04
C GLN A 65 6.99 -2.40 -10.08
N GLY A 66 5.80 -2.98 -9.87
CA GLY A 66 5.59 -4.42 -9.84
C GLY A 66 6.13 -5.11 -8.58
N ASP A 67 6.44 -4.38 -7.51
CA ASP A 67 6.81 -4.99 -6.22
C ASP A 67 5.56 -5.43 -5.40
N LEU A 68 4.42 -4.80 -5.66
CA LEU A 68 3.09 -5.10 -5.11
C LEU A 68 2.11 -5.34 -6.25
N ASP A 69 1.16 -6.25 -6.09
CA ASP A 69 0.17 -6.55 -7.12
C ASP A 69 -1.15 -7.06 -6.52
N VAL A 70 -2.17 -7.18 -7.36
CA VAL A 70 -3.47 -7.78 -7.01
C VAL A 70 -3.82 -8.82 -8.07
N GLU A 71 -4.14 -10.05 -7.66
CA GLU A 71 -4.65 -11.06 -8.58
C GLU A 71 -6.12 -10.79 -8.92
N GLY A 72 -6.43 -10.75 -10.21
CA GLY A 72 -7.77 -10.46 -10.72
C GLY A 72 -7.96 -9.00 -11.11
N ASP A 73 -9.22 -8.55 -11.15
CA ASP A 73 -9.55 -7.16 -11.48
C ASP A 73 -9.29 -6.24 -10.27
N LEU A 74 -8.43 -5.23 -10.48
CA LEU A 74 -8.09 -4.25 -9.44
C LEU A 74 -9.33 -3.45 -9.00
N GLY A 75 -10.26 -3.17 -9.92
CA GLY A 75 -11.51 -2.48 -9.63
C GLY A 75 -12.42 -3.28 -8.70
N ASP A 76 -12.53 -4.60 -8.89
CA ASP A 76 -13.21 -5.50 -7.96
C ASP A 76 -12.55 -5.52 -6.59
N GLY A 77 -11.22 -5.58 -6.54
CA GLY A 77 -10.46 -5.49 -5.29
C GLY A 77 -10.79 -4.20 -4.51
N PHE A 78 -10.83 -3.05 -5.20
CA PHE A 78 -11.25 -1.80 -4.59
C PHE A 78 -12.71 -1.84 -4.13
N ARG A 79 -13.65 -2.34 -4.95
CA ARG A 79 -15.07 -2.45 -4.57
C ARG A 79 -15.26 -3.21 -3.26
N VAL A 80 -14.58 -4.36 -3.13
CA VAL A 80 -14.61 -5.19 -1.92
C VAL A 80 -14.04 -4.44 -0.72
N MET A 81 -12.90 -3.78 -0.88
CA MET A 81 -12.28 -2.99 0.18
C MET A 81 -13.14 -1.81 0.65
N TRP A 82 -13.73 -1.05 -0.29
CA TRP A 82 -14.59 0.09 0.04
C TRP A 82 -15.86 -0.35 0.77
N ALA A 83 -16.46 -1.49 0.38
CA ALA A 83 -17.58 -2.06 1.10
C ALA A 83 -17.21 -2.39 2.55
N ALA A 84 -16.12 -3.12 2.78
CA ALA A 84 -15.68 -3.48 4.13
C ALA A 84 -15.36 -2.26 5.01
N VAL A 85 -14.73 -1.21 4.45
CA VAL A 85 -14.46 0.02 5.19
C VAL A 85 -15.76 0.75 5.57
N ARG A 86 -16.76 0.79 4.69
CA ARG A 86 -18.07 1.37 5.01
C ARG A 86 -18.77 0.59 6.12
N ASP A 87 -18.81 -0.73 6.01
CA ASP A 87 -19.47 -1.61 6.99
C ASP A 87 -18.78 -1.50 8.36
N ALA A 88 -17.44 -1.52 8.37
CA ALA A 88 -16.66 -1.34 9.60
C ALA A 88 -16.91 0.04 10.23
N ARG A 89 -17.03 1.10 9.43
CA ARG A 89 -17.34 2.45 9.94
C ARG A 89 -18.75 2.59 10.49
N ALA A 90 -19.71 1.83 9.96
CA ALA A 90 -21.06 1.80 10.52
C ALA A 90 -21.08 1.21 11.93
N ALA A 91 -20.20 0.23 12.21
CA ALA A 91 -20.05 -0.36 13.53
C ALA A 91 -19.15 0.47 14.47
N GLU A 92 -18.04 0.98 13.96
CA GLU A 92 -17.01 1.72 14.70
C GLU A 92 -16.56 2.91 13.85
N GLY A 93 -16.99 4.13 14.17
CA GLY A 93 -16.86 5.31 13.30
C GLY A 93 -15.43 5.67 12.87
N SER A 94 -14.42 5.16 13.57
CA SER A 94 -13.01 5.40 13.26
C SER A 94 -12.33 4.24 12.50
N ALA A 95 -13.04 3.15 12.21
CA ALA A 95 -12.51 2.05 11.42
C ALA A 95 -12.07 2.49 10.02
N GLY A 96 -10.99 1.89 9.54
CA GLY A 96 -10.38 2.23 8.25
C GLY A 96 -9.68 3.60 8.24
N ARG A 97 -9.57 4.28 9.39
CA ARG A 97 -8.64 5.41 9.56
C ARG A 97 -7.37 4.88 10.24
N PRO A 98 -6.19 4.95 9.60
CA PRO A 98 -4.96 4.45 10.19
C PRO A 98 -4.67 5.10 11.55
N ARG A 99 -4.57 4.28 12.61
CA ARG A 99 -4.21 4.69 13.97
C ARG A 99 -2.71 4.50 14.18
N ILE A 100 -1.91 5.44 13.71
CA ILE A 100 -0.45 5.38 13.82
C ILE A 100 -0.01 6.08 15.11
N GLY A 101 0.10 5.32 16.20
CA GLY A 101 0.70 5.76 17.45
C GLY A 101 2.12 5.21 17.66
N PRO A 102 2.80 5.59 18.77
CA PRO A 102 4.14 5.11 19.08
C PRO A 102 4.25 3.58 19.10
N ARG A 103 3.20 2.90 19.58
CA ARG A 103 3.14 1.43 19.60
C ARG A 103 3.13 0.84 18.19
N GLN A 104 2.33 1.37 17.27
CA GLN A 104 2.24 0.91 15.88
C GLN A 104 3.54 1.19 15.13
N VAL A 105 4.16 2.35 15.36
CA VAL A 105 5.48 2.68 14.81
C VAL A 105 6.53 1.68 15.27
N LEU A 106 6.57 1.36 16.58
CA LEU A 106 7.51 0.38 17.12
C LEU A 106 7.27 -1.04 16.57
N LYS A 107 6.01 -1.49 16.53
CA LYS A 107 5.64 -2.79 15.93
C LYS A 107 6.05 -2.85 14.46
N GLY A 108 5.73 -1.81 13.69
CA GLY A 108 6.08 -1.70 12.27
C GLY A 108 7.58 -1.69 12.03
N ALA A 109 8.34 -0.92 12.81
CA ALA A 109 9.79 -0.86 12.72
C ALA A 109 10.43 -2.22 13.08
N ALA A 110 10.00 -2.85 14.18
CA ALA A 110 10.48 -4.17 14.58
C ALA A 110 10.18 -5.23 13.51
N LEU A 111 8.98 -5.19 12.92
CA LEU A 111 8.63 -6.08 11.82
C LEU A 111 9.49 -5.81 10.58
N ALA A 112 9.70 -4.54 10.21
CA ALA A 112 10.54 -4.17 9.07
C ALA A 112 11.99 -4.66 9.22
N VAL A 113 12.55 -4.58 10.44
CA VAL A 113 13.86 -5.17 10.76
C VAL A 113 13.84 -6.68 10.57
N ARG A 114 12.88 -7.37 11.19
CA ARG A 114 12.76 -8.85 11.14
C ARG A 114 12.55 -9.38 9.72
N LEU A 115 11.86 -8.63 8.87
CA LEU A 115 11.61 -8.98 7.48
C LEU A 115 12.77 -8.62 6.54
N GLY A 116 13.82 -7.97 7.05
CA GLY A 116 14.91 -7.45 6.22
C GLY A 116 14.45 -6.40 5.21
N ALA A 117 13.33 -5.73 5.51
CA ALA A 117 12.67 -4.76 4.66
C ALA A 117 13.32 -3.37 4.78
N LEU A 118 14.11 -3.11 5.82
CA LEU A 118 14.93 -1.90 5.88
C LEU A 118 15.93 -1.86 4.72
N GLY A 119 16.19 -0.65 4.22
CA GLY A 119 17.12 -0.45 3.11
C GLY A 119 16.97 0.91 2.44
N ARG A 120 17.77 1.09 1.37
CA ARG A 120 17.79 2.32 0.57
C ARG A 120 16.42 2.62 -0.02
N ARG A 121 16.14 3.91 -0.20
CA ARG A 121 14.94 4.41 -0.88
C ARG A 121 14.87 3.82 -2.30
N PRO A 122 13.79 3.09 -2.65
CA PRO A 122 13.59 2.65 -4.03
C PRO A 122 13.44 3.85 -4.98
N PRO A 123 13.82 3.70 -6.26
CA PRO A 123 13.59 4.75 -7.26
C PRO A 123 12.09 5.03 -7.42
N ALA A 124 11.75 6.28 -7.72
CA ALA A 124 10.39 6.62 -8.13
C ALA A 124 10.10 5.94 -9.49
N PRO A 125 8.84 5.53 -9.75
CA PRO A 125 8.44 5.05 -11.07
C PRO A 125 8.74 6.10 -12.14
N ALA A 126 9.17 5.67 -13.33
CA ALA A 126 9.37 6.59 -14.46
C ALA A 126 8.08 7.32 -14.84
N ALA A 127 6.93 6.66 -14.64
CA ALA A 127 5.61 7.24 -14.87
C ALA A 127 5.23 8.36 -13.89
N GLU A 128 5.94 8.51 -12.77
CA GLU A 128 5.63 9.54 -11.77
C GLU A 128 6.06 10.93 -12.26
N SER A 129 5.10 11.85 -12.34
CA SER A 129 5.39 13.26 -12.66
C SER A 129 5.88 14.01 -11.42
N ASN A 130 6.88 14.88 -11.60
CA ASN A 130 7.38 15.76 -10.56
C ASN A 130 7.24 17.23 -11.00
N LEU A 131 6.03 17.74 -10.89
CA LEU A 131 5.66 19.07 -11.37
C LEU A 131 6.07 20.17 -10.38
N THR A 132 6.86 21.13 -10.85
CA THR A 132 7.25 22.35 -10.13
C THR A 132 6.44 23.57 -10.62
N GLY A 133 6.53 24.69 -9.91
CA GLY A 133 5.80 25.92 -10.25
C GLY A 133 4.42 26.04 -9.60
N GLU A 134 3.78 27.20 -9.77
CA GLU A 134 2.50 27.54 -9.16
C GLU A 134 1.35 26.70 -9.72
N LEU A 135 0.40 26.35 -8.85
CA LEU A 135 -0.85 25.71 -9.26
C LEU A 135 -1.60 26.61 -10.24
N HIS A 136 -2.12 26.03 -11.32
CA HIS A 136 -2.86 26.71 -12.38
C HIS A 136 -2.02 27.70 -13.24
N SER A 137 -0.69 27.57 -13.24
CA SER A 137 0.14 28.28 -14.22
C SER A 137 0.17 27.55 -15.56
N LYS A 138 0.26 28.31 -16.65
CA LYS A 138 0.35 27.75 -18.01
C LYS A 138 1.57 26.85 -18.17
N GLU A 139 2.71 27.21 -17.56
CA GLU A 139 3.93 26.41 -17.61
C GLU A 139 3.75 25.06 -16.91
N ARG A 140 3.13 25.05 -15.73
CA ARG A 140 2.88 23.81 -14.97
C ARG A 140 1.89 22.91 -15.68
N ASP A 141 0.80 23.47 -16.21
CA ASP A 141 -0.22 22.72 -16.94
C ASP A 141 0.36 22.11 -18.22
N ARG A 142 1.20 22.85 -18.95
CA ARG A 142 1.92 22.31 -20.12
C ARG A 142 2.85 21.16 -19.74
N ALA A 143 3.59 21.28 -18.64
CA ALA A 143 4.48 20.22 -18.17
C ALA A 143 3.69 18.96 -17.79
N ALA A 144 2.52 19.12 -17.15
CA ALA A 144 1.63 18.01 -16.81
C ALA A 144 1.10 17.29 -18.05
N ILE A 145 0.63 18.06 -19.04
CA ILE A 145 0.11 17.51 -20.31
C ILE A 145 1.22 16.80 -21.07
N SER A 146 2.39 17.43 -21.21
CA SER A 146 3.53 16.83 -21.94
C SER A 146 3.95 15.53 -21.27
N HIS A 147 4.14 15.54 -19.95
CA HIS A 147 4.46 14.33 -19.18
C HIS A 147 3.40 13.24 -19.34
N HIS A 148 2.12 13.57 -19.53
CA HIS A 148 1.08 12.55 -19.73
C HIS A 148 1.17 11.83 -21.08
N TYR A 149 1.60 12.52 -22.13
CA TYR A 149 1.72 11.96 -23.48
C TYR A 149 3.11 11.39 -23.80
N ASP A 150 4.14 11.80 -23.06
CA ASP A 150 5.52 11.38 -23.27
C ASP A 150 5.94 10.13 -22.44
N LEU A 151 4.97 9.39 -21.87
CA LEU A 151 5.19 8.16 -21.07
C LEU A 151 5.51 6.92 -21.90
#